data_AF-A0A8T6DMB6-F1
#
_entry.id   AF-A0A8T6DMB6-F1
#
_cell.length_a   1.000
_cell.length_b   1.000
_cell.length_c   1.000
_cell.angle_alpha   90.00
_cell.angle_beta   90.00
_cell.angle_gamma   90.00
#
_symmetry.space_group_name_H-M   'P 1'
#
loop_
_entity.id
_entity.type
_entity.pdbx_description
1 polymer ?
#
loop_
_entity_poly.entity_id
_entity_poly.type
_entity_poly.pdbx_seq_one_letter_code
_entity_poly.pdbx_strand_id
1 'polypeptide(L)'
;MTGPDPTFMTASDWAAAADLLAALWFLLGSALGFGACMLLAHGMIPSLAISRDIPAHVARRIRIPLYAGAVLFLLLGFYAISLFIERLDLISDLFYRGAQ
;
A
#
# COMPACT_ATOMS: atom_id res chain seq x y z
N MET A 1 -35.52 24.18 15.48
CA MET A 1 -34.29 23.62 14.90
C MET A 1 -33.49 23.03 16.05
N THR A 2 -33.80 21.80 16.45
CA THR A 2 -33.08 21.08 17.52
C THR A 2 -33.00 19.63 17.07
N GLY A 3 -32.12 19.38 16.11
CA GLY A 3 -31.69 18.00 15.83
C GLY A 3 -30.83 17.52 17.01
N PRO A 4 -30.66 16.19 17.19
CA PRO A 4 -29.74 15.66 18.18
C PRO A 4 -28.37 16.31 18.03
N ASP A 5 -27.79 16.74 19.15
CA ASP A 5 -26.45 17.31 19.18
C ASP A 5 -25.45 16.23 18.69
N PRO A 6 -24.58 16.53 17.72
CA PRO A 6 -23.70 15.54 17.13
C PRO A 6 -22.80 14.93 18.21
N THR A 7 -22.79 13.60 18.28
CA THR A 7 -21.93 12.82 19.16
C THR A 7 -20.46 13.12 18.81
N PHE A 8 -19.73 13.77 19.72
CA PHE A 8 -18.34 14.16 19.47
C PHE A 8 -17.44 12.92 19.33
N MET A 9 -16.56 12.91 18.32
CA MET A 9 -15.56 11.85 18.14
C MET A 9 -14.64 11.77 19.36
N THR A 10 -14.50 10.56 19.88
CA THR A 10 -13.62 10.27 21.02
C THR A 10 -12.17 10.08 20.57
N ALA A 11 -11.22 10.08 21.51
CA ALA A 11 -9.82 9.80 21.20
C ALA A 11 -9.61 8.40 20.57
N SER A 12 -10.43 7.40 20.96
CA SER A 12 -10.41 6.07 20.35
C SER A 12 -10.86 6.08 18.89
N ASP A 13 -11.85 6.91 18.54
CA ASP A 13 -12.32 7.03 17.15
C ASP A 13 -11.23 7.63 16.26
N TRP A 14 -10.47 8.61 16.77
CA TRP A 14 -9.31 9.18 16.08
C TRP A 14 -8.18 8.18 15.91
N ALA A 15 -7.91 7.34 16.92
CA ALA A 15 -6.90 6.28 16.81
C ALA A 15 -7.29 5.26 15.73
N ALA A 16 -8.56 4.85 15.69
CA ALA A 16 -9.06 3.92 14.68
C ALA A 16 -9.01 4.53 13.26
N ALA A 17 -9.29 5.83 13.11
CA ALA A 17 -9.14 6.53 11.85
C ALA A 17 -7.67 6.63 11.39
N ALA A 18 -6.74 6.86 12.32
CA ALA A 18 -5.31 6.85 12.04
C ALA A 18 -4.82 5.48 11.56
N ASP A 19 -5.33 4.39 12.16
CA ASP A 19 -5.03 3.03 11.74
C ASP A 19 -5.54 2.72 10.31
N LEU A 20 -6.74 3.20 9.96
CA LEU A 20 -7.28 3.08 8.61
C LEU A 20 -6.39 3.82 7.60
N LEU A 21 -5.96 5.04 7.94
CA LEU A 21 -5.04 5.82 7.12
C LEU A 21 -3.68 5.13 6.99
N ALA A 22 -3.17 4.51 8.05
CA ALA A 22 -1.94 3.73 8.00
C ALA A 22 -2.04 2.56 7.02
N ALA A 23 -3.18 1.85 6.97
CA ALA A 23 -3.43 0.79 5.99
C ALA A 23 -3.32 1.30 4.54
N LEU A 24 -3.87 2.50 4.27
CA LEU A 24 -3.75 3.15 2.96
C LEU A 24 -2.31 3.53 2.62
N TRP A 25 -1.54 4.00 3.59
CA TRP A 25 -0.10 4.26 3.40
C TRP A 25 0.69 2.99 3.12
N PHE A 26 0.39 1.88 3.82
CA PHE A 26 0.99 0.59 3.50
C PHE A 26 0.65 0.14 2.08
N LEU A 27 -0.60 0.31 1.65
CA LEU A 27 -1.02 0.00 0.29
C LEU A 27 -0.25 0.84 -0.73
N LEU A 28 -0.18 2.16 -0.54
CA LEU A 28 0.57 3.05 -1.42
C LEU A 28 2.06 2.68 -1.47
N GLY A 29 2.68 2.46 -0.32
CA GLY A 29 4.10 2.08 -0.22
C GLY A 29 4.38 0.74 -0.92
N SER A 30 3.49 -0.23 -0.78
CA SER A 30 3.58 -1.52 -1.45
C SER A 30 3.45 -1.39 -2.98
N ALA A 31 2.52 -0.57 -3.46
CA ALA A 31 2.31 -0.34 -4.89
C ALA A 31 3.51 0.38 -5.52
N LEU A 32 4.06 1.39 -4.84
CA LEU A 32 5.26 2.10 -5.28
C LEU A 32 6.49 1.18 -5.28
N GLY A 33 6.68 0.38 -4.23
CA GLY A 33 7.77 -0.60 -4.15
C GLY A 33 7.68 -1.64 -5.28
N PHE A 34 6.48 -2.20 -5.49
CA PHE A 34 6.22 -3.13 -6.59
C PHE A 34 6.53 -2.50 -7.96
N GLY A 35 6.00 -1.29 -8.20
CA GLY A 35 6.20 -0.55 -9.44
C GLY A 35 7.68 -0.26 -9.69
N ALA A 36 8.42 0.20 -8.68
CA ALA A 36 9.86 0.44 -8.77
C ALA A 36 10.63 -0.83 -9.09
N CYS A 37 10.34 -1.95 -8.42
CA CYS A 37 10.98 -3.24 -8.70
C CYS A 37 10.72 -3.71 -10.13
N MET A 38 9.48 -3.60 -10.62
CA MET A 38 9.12 -3.97 -11.99
C MET A 38 9.75 -3.06 -13.04
N LEU A 39 9.72 -1.73 -12.84
CA LEU A 39 10.35 -0.77 -13.74
C LEU A 39 11.85 -1.02 -13.87
N LEU A 40 12.53 -1.30 -12.76
CA LEU A 40 13.95 -1.64 -12.77
C LEU A 40 14.20 -2.98 -13.47
N ALA A 41 13.45 -4.03 -13.14
CA ALA A 41 13.67 -5.38 -13.66
C ALA A 41 13.30 -5.51 -15.15
N HIS A 42 12.25 -4.85 -15.61
CA HIS A 42 11.70 -4.97 -16.97
C HIS A 42 12.05 -3.81 -17.89
N GLY A 43 12.14 -2.58 -17.37
CA GLY A 43 12.44 -1.40 -18.18
C GLY A 43 13.93 -1.08 -18.22
N MET A 44 14.51 -0.75 -17.06
CA MET A 44 15.85 -0.16 -17.00
C MET A 44 16.97 -1.19 -17.24
N ILE A 45 16.98 -2.32 -16.51
CA ILE A 45 18.09 -3.30 -16.63
C ILE A 45 18.23 -3.86 -18.06
N PRO A 46 17.15 -4.21 -18.78
CA PRO A 46 17.25 -4.66 -20.16
C PRO A 46 17.82 -3.58 -21.08
N SER A 47 17.36 -2.34 -20.91
CA SER A 47 17.89 -1.20 -21.67
C SER A 47 19.39 -1.06 -21.49
N LEU A 48 19.87 -1.10 -20.25
CA LEU A 48 21.30 -0.99 -19.91
C LEU A 48 22.14 -2.17 -20.41
N ALA A 49 21.55 -3.37 -20.48
CA ALA A 49 22.22 -4.54 -21.04
C ALA A 49 22.36 -4.45 -22.56
N ILE A 50 21.35 -3.89 -23.25
CA ILE A 50 21.36 -3.70 -24.71
C ILE A 50 22.37 -2.61 -25.11
N SER A 51 22.42 -1.50 -24.36
CA SER A 51 23.42 -0.43 -24.56
C SER A 51 24.85 -0.85 -24.20
N ARG A 52 25.04 -2.05 -23.62
CA ARG A 52 26.32 -2.60 -23.13
C ARG A 52 26.94 -1.80 -21.97
N ASP A 53 26.15 -0.99 -21.28
CA ASP A 53 26.57 -0.29 -20.06
C ASP A 53 26.81 -1.26 -18.89
N ILE A 54 26.13 -2.41 -18.91
CA ILE A 54 26.34 -3.49 -17.96
C ILE A 54 26.50 -4.84 -18.67
N PRO A 55 27.41 -5.72 -18.18
CA PRO A 55 27.54 -7.07 -18.72
C PRO A 55 26.24 -7.87 -18.55
N ALA A 56 25.86 -8.63 -19.57
CA ALA A 56 24.62 -9.42 -19.57
C ALA A 56 24.49 -10.41 -18.40
N HIS A 57 25.62 -10.91 -17.88
CA HIS A 57 25.65 -11.78 -16.70
C HIS A 57 25.27 -11.05 -15.41
N VAL A 58 25.71 -9.79 -15.25
CA VAL A 58 25.34 -8.92 -14.11
C VAL A 58 23.88 -8.53 -14.22
N ALA A 59 23.42 -8.14 -15.41
CA ALA A 59 22.03 -7.80 -15.66
C ALA A 59 21.07 -8.95 -15.29
N ARG A 60 21.42 -10.20 -15.64
CA ARG A 60 20.63 -11.37 -15.26
C ARG A 60 20.61 -11.60 -13.74
N ARG A 61 21.72 -11.38 -13.05
CA ARG A 61 21.86 -11.61 -11.60
C ARG A 61 21.09 -10.59 -10.77
N ILE A 62 21.05 -9.32 -11.19
CA ILE A 62 20.32 -8.24 -10.48
C ILE A 62 18.80 -8.35 -10.66
N ARG A 63 18.33 -8.95 -11.76
CA ARG A 63 16.89 -9.14 -11.99
C ARG A 63 16.23 -10.09 -10.98
N ILE A 64 16.94 -11.12 -10.54
CA ILE A 64 16.43 -12.12 -9.59
C ILE A 64 15.98 -11.47 -8.26
N PRO A 65 16.82 -10.71 -7.53
CA PRO A 65 16.38 -10.06 -6.30
C PRO A 65 15.33 -8.98 -6.54
N LEU A 66 15.31 -8.32 -7.70
CA LEU A 66 14.25 -7.36 -8.04
C LEU A 66 12.89 -8.04 -8.22
N TYR A 67 12.83 -9.19 -8.88
CA TYR A 67 11.58 -9.96 -8.96
C TYR A 67 11.15 -10.50 -7.60
N ALA A 68 12.09 -10.98 -6.79
CA ALA A 68 11.78 -11.39 -5.41
C ALA A 68 11.21 -10.22 -4.59
N GLY A 69 11.80 -9.02 -4.71
CA GLY A 69 11.29 -7.80 -4.11
C GLY A 69 9.90 -7.42 -4.64
N ALA A 70 9.66 -7.54 -5.94
CA ALA A 70 8.34 -7.31 -6.53
C ALA A 70 7.29 -8.26 -5.94
N VAL A 71 7.59 -9.56 -5.84
CA VAL A 71 6.67 -10.53 -5.21
C VAL A 71 6.41 -10.16 -3.74
N LEU A 72 7.45 -9.77 -3.00
CA LEU A 72 7.29 -9.33 -1.61
C LEU A 72 6.36 -8.11 -1.49
N PHE A 73 6.57 -7.08 -2.30
CA PHE A 73 5.72 -5.89 -2.30
C PHE A 73 4.30 -6.19 -2.77
N LEU A 74 4.12 -7.15 -3.69
CA LEU A 74 2.80 -7.61 -4.10
C LEU A 74 2.04 -8.28 -2.94
N LEU A 75 2.71 -9.18 -2.21
CA LEU A 75 2.14 -9.81 -1.02
C LEU A 75 1.82 -8.79 0.08
N LEU A 76 2.71 -7.81 0.27
CA LEU A 76 2.47 -6.70 1.20
C LEU A 76 1.24 -5.87 0.80
N GLY A 77 1.01 -5.67 -0.50
CA GLY A 77 -0.18 -5.00 -1.01
C GLY A 77 -1.46 -5.78 -0.70
N PHE A 78 -1.47 -7.09 -0.92
CA PHE A 78 -2.62 -7.93 -0.53
C PHE A 78 -2.88 -7.90 0.98
N TYR A 79 -1.82 -7.92 1.79
CA TYR A 79 -1.93 -7.77 3.23
C TYR A 79 -2.53 -6.39 3.61
N ALA A 80 -2.06 -5.31 3.00
CA ALA A 80 -2.58 -3.97 3.26
C ALA A 80 -4.06 -3.82 2.88
N ILE A 81 -4.49 -4.44 1.78
CA ILE A 81 -5.91 -4.49 1.38
C ILE A 81 -6.74 -5.24 2.44
N SER A 82 -6.25 -6.38 2.92
CA SER A 82 -6.95 -7.16 3.96
C SER A 82 -7.12 -6.34 5.24
N LEU A 83 -6.04 -5.67 5.68
CA LEU A 83 -6.05 -4.77 6.83
C LEU A 83 -7.03 -3.60 6.64
N PHE A 84 -7.13 -3.05 5.43
CA PHE A 84 -8.07 -1.97 5.12
C PHE A 84 -9.52 -2.46 5.20
N ILE A 85 -9.83 -3.63 4.64
CA ILE A 85 -11.18 -4.21 4.67
C ILE A 85 -11.62 -4.48 6.10
N GLU A 86 -10.76 -5.08 6.94
CA GLU A 86 -11.04 -5.33 8.36
C GLU A 86 -11.35 -4.05 9.14
N ARG A 87 -10.83 -2.90 8.69
CA ARG A 87 -11.01 -1.60 9.35
C ARG A 87 -12.13 -0.77 8.77
N LEU A 88 -12.75 -1.18 7.66
CA LEU A 88 -13.86 -0.45 7.04
C LEU A 88 -15.12 -0.44 7.92
N ASP A 89 -15.31 -1.45 8.77
CA ASP A 89 -16.45 -1.52 9.70
C ASP A 89 -16.54 -0.30 10.63
N LEU A 90 -15.39 0.35 10.90
CA LEU A 90 -15.29 1.60 11.64
C LEU A 90 -16.14 2.71 10.99
N ILE A 91 -16.09 2.85 9.66
CA ILE A 91 -16.80 3.91 8.94
C ILE A 91 -18.31 3.72 9.08
N SER A 92 -18.79 2.48 8.93
CA SER A 92 -20.21 2.17 9.11
C SER A 92 -20.69 2.43 10.53
N ASP A 93 -19.87 2.08 11.53
CA ASP A 93 -20.21 2.25 12.94
C ASP A 93 -20.24 3.74 13.33
N LEU A 94 -19.26 4.54 12.92
CA LEU A 94 -19.27 5.99 13.13
C LEU A 94 -20.46 6.66 12.43
N PHE A 95 -20.74 6.28 11.19
CA PHE A 95 -21.86 6.85 10.45
C PHE A 95 -23.21 6.54 11.13
N TYR A 96 -23.38 5.31 11.61
CA TYR A 96 -24.59 4.90 12.31
C TYR A 96 -24.74 5.59 13.68
N ARG A 97 -23.66 5.72 14.46
CA ARG A 97 -23.66 6.41 15.76
C ARG A 97 -23.88 7.92 15.65
N GLY A 98 -23.46 8.55 14.55
CA GLY A 98 -23.70 9.98 14.31
C GLY A 98 -25.08 10.30 13.74
N ALA A 99 -25.82 9.29 13.26
CA ALA A 99 -27.18 9.42 12.73
C ALA A 99 -28.28 9.23 13.79
N GLN A 100 -27.93 8.74 14.98
CA GLN A 100 -28.79 8.65 16.16
C GLN A 100 -28.69 9.92 17.01
#